data_AF-E3ZQZ6-F1
#
_entry.id   AF-E3ZQZ6-F1
#
_cell.length_a   1.000
_cell.length_b   1.000
_cell.length_c   1.000
_cell.angle_alpha   90.00
_cell.angle_beta   90.00
_cell.angle_gamma   90.00
#
_symmetry.space_group_name_H-M   'P 1'
#
loop_
_entity.id
_entity.type
_entity.pdbx_description
1 polymer ?
#
loop_
_entity_poly.entity_id
_entity_poly.type
_entity_poly.pdbx_seq_one_letter_code
_entity_poly.pdbx_strand_id
1 'polypeptide(L)' 'LIIKPSNLRGEDSFGMVCAARELAIPNAPTEKGILVLEDSAVAGEVFPVNF' A
#
# COMPACT_ATOMS: atom_id res chain seq x y z
N LEU A 1 -6.10 11.06 2.74
CA LEU A 1 -5.47 10.28 3.84
C LEU A 1 -4.04 10.77 3.99
N ILE A 2 -3.51 10.91 5.21
CA ILE A 2 -2.10 11.30 5.44
C ILE A 2 -1.43 10.18 6.23
N ILE A 3 -0.36 9.59 5.70
CA ILE A 3 0.45 8.59 6.39
C ILE A 3 1.37 9.30 7.38
N LYS A 4 1.40 8.82 8.62
CA LYS A 4 2.23 9.36 9.70
C LYS A 4 2.86 8.22 10.49
N PRO A 5 4.06 8.43 11.07
CA PRO A 5 4.61 7.53 12.08
C PRO A 5 3.62 7.27 13.21
N SER A 6 3.55 6.03 13.67
CA SER A 6 2.64 5.61 14.75
C SER A 6 3.19 4.39 15.50
N ASN A 7 2.55 4.04 16.61
CA ASN A 7 2.83 2.80 17.35
C ASN A 7 1.58 1.91 17.30
N LEU A 8 1.73 0.70 16.76
CA LEU A 8 0.66 -0.28 16.60
C LEU A 8 0.90 -1.47 17.54
N ARG A 9 0.04 -1.59 18.56
CA ARG A 9 0.10 -2.68 19.56
C ARG A 9 1.45 -2.76 20.30
N GLY A 10 2.10 -1.63 20.53
CA GLY A 10 3.40 -1.55 21.21
C GLY A 10 4.59 -1.43 20.27
N GLU A 11 4.42 -1.72 18.98
CA GLU A 11 5.49 -1.73 17.98
C GLU A 11 5.43 -0.51 17.06
N ASP A 12 6.58 0.09 16.76
CA ASP A 12 6.63 1.27 15.88
C ASP A 12 6.33 0.91 14.42
N SER A 13 5.57 1.77 13.76
CA SER A 13 5.18 1.65 12.35
C SER A 13 5.35 2.98 11.61
N PHE A 14 6.23 2.97 10.61
CA PHE A 14 6.64 4.16 9.85
C PHE A 14 6.09 4.16 8.42
N GLY A 15 4.90 3.63 8.21
CA GLY A 15 4.27 3.57 6.90
C GLY A 15 3.05 2.65 6.89
N MET A 16 2.60 2.30 5.69
CA MET A 16 1.61 1.26 5.50
C MET A 16 1.92 0.46 4.24
N VAL A 17 1.49 -0.80 4.22
CA VAL A 17 1.44 -1.60 2.99
C VAL A 17 0.06 -1.44 2.38
N CYS A 18 -0.01 -0.95 1.14
CA CYS A 18 -1.27 -0.55 0.53
C CYS A 18 -2.02 -1.72 -0.13
N ALA A 19 -3.34 -1.70 -0.03
CA ALA A 19 -4.25 -2.47 -0.86
C ALA A 19 -4.55 -1.76 -2.19
N ALA A 20 -4.94 -2.50 -3.22
CA ALA A 20 -5.32 -1.92 -4.52
C ALA A 20 -6.44 -0.86 -4.42
N ARG A 21 -7.37 -1.06 -3.48
CA ARG A 21 -8.46 -0.13 -3.19
C ARG A 21 -7.98 1.20 -2.59
N GLU A 22 -6.95 1.16 -1.75
CA GLU A 22 -6.38 2.36 -1.12
C GLU A 22 -5.61 3.21 -2.14
N LEU A 23 -5.12 2.57 -3.20
CA LEU A 23 -4.47 3.22 -4.35
C LEU A 23 -5.44 3.62 -5.47
N ALA A 24 -6.76 3.51 -5.23
CA ALA A 24 -7.81 3.85 -6.20
C ALA A 24 -7.69 3.11 -7.56
N ILE A 25 -7.14 1.90 -7.58
CA ILE A 25 -7.02 1.10 -8.80
C ILE A 25 -8.42 0.71 -9.29
N PRO A 26 -8.78 0.98 -10.57
CA PRO A 26 -10.08 0.61 -11.11
C PRO A 26 -10.33 -0.89 -11.00
N ASN A 27 -11.56 -1.28 -10.67
CA ASN A 27 -11.97 -2.68 -10.51
C ASN A 27 -11.11 -3.47 -9.51
N ALA A 28 -10.50 -2.79 -8.53
CA ALA A 28 -9.74 -3.46 -7.48
C ALA A 28 -10.58 -4.57 -6.81
N PRO A 29 -9.97 -5.73 -6.49
CA PRO A 29 -10.67 -6.82 -5.83
C PRO A 29 -11.41 -6.36 -4.57
N THR A 30 -12.58 -6.94 -4.33
CA THR A 30 -13.35 -6.72 -3.10
C THR A 30 -12.79 -7.51 -1.92
N GLU A 31 -12.03 -8.56 -2.20
CA GLU A 31 -11.34 -9.37 -1.20
C GLU A 31 -10.34 -8.54 -0.40
N LYS A 32 -10.19 -8.90 0.88
CA LYS A 32 -9.30 -8.16 1.80
C LYS A 32 -7.86 -8.64 1.61
N GLY A 33 -6.96 -7.72 1.31
CA GLY A 33 -5.54 -8.02 1.19
C GLY A 33 -4.72 -6.81 0.74
N ILE A 34 -3.41 -6.95 0.81
CA ILE A 34 -2.44 -6.00 0.25
C ILE A 34 -2.27 -6.25 -1.25
N LEU A 35 -1.78 -5.24 -1.98
CA LEU A 35 -1.39 -5.42 -3.37
C LEU A 35 -0.05 -6.19 -3.44
N VAL A 36 -0.08 -7.37 -4.06
CA VAL A 36 1.14 -8.14 -4.36
C VAL A 36 1.65 -7.70 -5.72
N LEU A 37 2.93 -7.31 -5.79
CA LEU A 37 3.59 -6.92 -7.04
C LEU A 37 4.21 -8.16 -7.71
N GLU A 38 4.40 -8.08 -9.02
CA GLU A 38 5.18 -9.08 -9.76
C GLU A 38 6.66 -9.01 -9.37
N ASP A 39 7.38 -10.13 -9.53
CA ASP A 39 8.82 -10.24 -9.23
C ASP A 39 9.69 -9.29 -10.09
N SER A 40 9.13 -8.73 -11.16
CA SER A 40 9.77 -7.73 -12.01
C SER A 40 9.83 -6.33 -11.39
N ALA A 41 9.09 -6.07 -10.31
CA ALA A 41 9.05 -4.78 -9.64
C ALA A 41 10.39 -4.46 -8.94
N VAL A 42 10.91 -3.25 -9.16
CA VAL A 42 12.18 -2.82 -8.58
C VAL A 42 11.94 -2.04 -7.28
N ALA A 43 12.56 -2.49 -6.19
CA ALA A 43 12.45 -1.84 -4.90
C ALA A 43 13.00 -0.40 -4.94
N GLY A 44 12.26 0.54 -4.36
CA GLY A 44 12.60 1.97 -4.32
C GLY A 44 12.03 2.79 -5.47
N GLU A 45 11.43 2.16 -6.49
CA GLU A 45 10.72 2.88 -7.54
C GLU A 45 9.36 3.38 -7.07
N VAL A 46 8.95 4.53 -7.60
CA VAL A 46 7.62 5.09 -7.35
C VAL A 46 6.59 4.22 -8.07
N PHE A 47 5.62 3.69 -7.30
CA PHE A 47 4.48 3.01 -7.89
C PHE A 47 3.53 4.04 -8.51
N PRO A 48 3.21 3.95 -9.81
CA PRO A 48 2.38 4.94 -10.49
C PRO A 48 0.94 4.83 -10.00
N VAL A 49 0.42 5.92 -9.47
CA VAL A 49 -0.97 6.06 -9.01
C VAL A 49 -1.57 7.32 -9.61
N ASN A 50 -2.78 7.20 -10.13
CA ASN A 50 -3.57 8.35 -10.59
C ASN A 50 -4.58 8.69 -9.50
N PHE A 51 -4.32 9.75 -8.75
CA PHE A 51 -5.27 10.33 -7.80
C PHE A 51 -6.17 11.37 -8.46
#